data_AF-A0AAW0MZP4-F1
#
_entry.id   AF-A0AAW0MZP4-F1
#
_cell.length_a   1.000
_cell.length_b   1.000
_cell.length_c   1.000
_cell.angle_alpha   90.00
_cell.angle_beta   90.00
_cell.angle_gamma   90.00
#
_symmetry.space_group_name_H-M   'P 1'
#
loop_
_entity.id
_entity.type
_entity.pdbx_description
1 polymer ?
#
loop_
_entity_poly.entity_id
_entity_poly.type
_entity_poly.pdbx_seq_one_letter_code
_entity_poly.pdbx_strand_id
1 'polypeptide(L)'
;MVLSQRQRDELNRAIADYLRSNGYEEAYSNFKKESELDVNDELDKKYAGLLEKKWTSVIRLQKKVMELESKLNDVKDDIHFGGPVSQKRDPKEWIPRPPEKYSLRGHRSPVTRVIFHPVFSVMVSASEDATIKVWTMRMETLNGH
;
A
#
# COMPACT_ATOMS: atom_id res chain seq x y z
N MET A 1 25.08 8.84 -15.12
CA MET A 1 25.32 9.33 -13.75
C MET A 1 26.79 9.15 -13.46
N VAL A 2 27.59 10.21 -13.42
CA VAL A 2 29.04 10.13 -13.18
C VAL A 2 29.28 10.33 -11.68
N LEU A 3 29.95 9.37 -11.03
CA LEU A 3 30.34 9.50 -9.62
C LEU A 3 31.41 10.58 -9.48
N SER A 4 31.23 11.47 -8.50
CA SER A 4 32.30 12.39 -8.10
C SER A 4 33.53 11.62 -7.61
N GLN A 5 34.70 12.23 -7.69
CA GLN A 5 35.95 11.61 -7.25
C GLN A 5 35.84 11.12 -5.80
N ARG A 6 35.31 11.97 -4.91
CA ARG A 6 35.09 11.61 -3.49
C ARG A 6 34.19 10.38 -3.32
N GLN A 7 33.08 10.31 -4.06
CA GLN A 7 32.16 9.16 -3.98
C GLN A 7 32.80 7.88 -4.53
N ARG A 8 33.64 8.01 -5.57
CA ARG A 8 34.40 6.89 -6.13
C ARG A 8 35.41 6.37 -5.12
N ASP A 9 36.15 7.26 -4.46
CA ASP A 9 37.15 6.87 -3.45
C ASP A 9 36.50 6.21 -2.23
N GLU A 10 35.36 6.74 -1.76
CA GLU A 10 34.55 6.12 -0.69
C GLU A 10 34.03 4.73 -1.07
N LEU A 11 33.56 4.57 -2.32
CA LEU A 11 33.10 3.28 -2.83
C LEU A 11 34.25 2.28 -2.96
N ASN A 12 35.38 2.71 -3.52
CA ASN A 12 36.57 1.89 -3.68
C ASN A 12 37.08 1.39 -2.31
N ARG A 13 37.10 2.24 -1.28
CA ARG A 13 37.45 1.83 0.08
C ARG A 13 36.49 0.79 0.65
N ALA A 14 35.18 0.95 0.44
CA ALA A 14 34.18 -0.03 0.88
C ALA A 14 34.31 -1.38 0.15
N ILE A 15 34.68 -1.38 -1.13
CA ILE A 15 34.93 -2.60 -1.91
C ILE A 15 36.21 -3.28 -1.43
N ALA A 16 37.28 -2.53 -1.22
CA ALA A 16 38.55 -3.07 -0.74
C ALA A 16 38.40 -3.75 0.63
N ASP A 17 37.66 -3.14 1.56
CA ASP A 17 37.33 -3.74 2.86
C ASP A 17 36.49 -5.02 2.72
N TYR A 18 35.48 -5.01 1.82
CA TYR A 18 34.66 -6.20 1.56
C TYR A 18 35.50 -7.36 1.02
N LEU A 19 36.42 -7.10 0.08
CA LEU A 19 37.30 -8.12 -0.48
C LEU A 19 38.21 -8.73 0.58
N ARG A 20 38.82 -7.88 1.42
CA ARG A 20 39.70 -8.30 2.51
C ARG A 20 38.93 -9.11 3.57
N SER A 21 37.79 -8.62 4.03
CA SER A 21 37.00 -9.27 5.09
C SER A 21 36.39 -10.62 4.67
N ASN A 22 36.10 -10.80 3.38
CA ASN A 22 35.59 -12.07 2.83
C ASN A 22 36.70 -13.02 2.34
N GLY A 23 37.98 -12.68 2.53
CA GLY A 23 39.13 -13.54 2.20
C GLY A 23 39.54 -13.56 0.73
N TYR A 24 39.09 -12.59 -0.08
CA TYR A 24 39.47 -12.44 -1.48
C TYR A 24 40.79 -11.67 -1.63
N GLU A 25 41.88 -12.21 -1.07
CA GLU A 25 43.17 -11.52 -0.94
C GLU A 25 43.84 -11.17 -2.28
N GLU A 26 43.74 -12.04 -3.28
CA GLU A 26 44.32 -11.81 -4.60
C GLU A 26 43.61 -10.65 -5.33
N ALA A 27 42.27 -10.65 -5.28
CA ALA A 27 41.46 -9.57 -5.84
C ALA A 27 41.69 -8.25 -5.09
N TYR A 28 41.82 -8.29 -3.76
CA TYR A 28 42.15 -7.13 -2.93
C TYR A 28 43.50 -6.52 -3.33
N SER A 29 44.54 -7.34 -3.48
CA SER A 29 45.89 -6.89 -3.84
C SER A 29 45.93 -6.20 -5.21
N ASN A 30 45.25 -6.78 -6.21
CA ASN A 30 45.16 -6.20 -7.55
C ASN A 30 44.32 -4.92 -7.55
N PHE A 31 43.14 -4.95 -6.94
CA PHE A 31 42.23 -3.80 -6.87
C PHE A 31 42.88 -2.61 -6.16
N LYS A 32 43.64 -2.87 -5.09
CA LYS A 32 44.38 -1.83 -4.35
C LYS A 32 45.42 -1.11 -5.22
N LYS A 33 46.13 -1.84 -6.09
CA LYS A 33 47.11 -1.24 -7.01
C LYS A 33 46.44 -0.38 -8.07
N GLU A 34 45.33 -0.85 -8.61
CA GLU A 34 44.58 -0.15 -9.66
C GLU A 34 43.83 1.10 -9.14
N SER A 35 43.39 1.07 -7.89
CA SER A 35 42.60 2.14 -7.28
C SER A 35 43.41 3.22 -6.58
N GLU A 36 44.75 3.11 -6.58
CA GLU A 36 45.68 4.03 -5.90
C GLU A 36 45.27 4.35 -4.45
N LEU A 37 44.70 3.36 -3.75
CA LEU A 37 44.20 3.54 -2.39
C LEU A 37 45.34 3.56 -1.37
N ASP A 38 45.48 4.69 -0.67
CA ASP A 38 46.39 4.80 0.46
C ASP A 38 45.83 4.05 1.68
N VAL A 39 46.65 3.14 2.24
CA VAL A 39 46.26 2.27 3.35
C VAL A 39 46.31 3.07 4.62
N ASN A 40 45.16 3.24 5.25
CA ASN A 40 45.10 3.80 6.59
C ASN A 40 44.27 2.85 7.46
N ASP A 41 44.96 2.14 8.36
CA ASP A 41 44.38 1.15 9.29
C ASP A 41 43.26 1.73 10.17
N GLU A 42 43.26 3.05 10.41
CA GLU A 42 42.18 3.75 11.12
C GLU A 42 40.92 3.92 10.26
N LEU A 43 41.09 4.13 8.95
CA LEU A 43 39.96 4.23 8.02
C LEU A 43 39.31 2.87 7.76
N ASP A 44 40.07 1.78 7.72
CA ASP A 44 39.54 0.44 7.43
C ASP A 44 38.43 0.02 8.42
N LYS A 45 38.55 0.41 9.70
CA LYS A 45 37.49 0.18 10.71
C LYS A 45 36.18 0.90 10.39
N LYS A 46 36.23 2.05 9.69
CA LYS A 46 35.03 2.82 9.31
C LYS A 46 34.28 2.16 8.14
N TYR A 47 35.01 1.49 7.25
CA TYR A 47 34.44 0.84 6.07
C TYR A 47 34.08 -0.63 6.30
N ALA A 48 34.53 -1.22 7.42
CA ALA A 48 34.17 -2.56 7.91
C ALA A 48 32.68 -2.89 7.75
N GLY A 49 32.37 -3.75 6.76
CA GLY A 49 31.01 -4.23 6.48
C GLY A 49 30.04 -3.14 6.00
N LEU A 50 30.56 -1.98 5.58
CA LEU A 50 29.75 -0.85 5.10
C LEU A 50 29.03 -1.21 3.79
N LEU A 51 29.71 -1.93 2.91
CA LEU A 51 29.16 -2.30 1.59
C LEU A 51 27.93 -3.20 1.75
N GLU A 52 28.00 -4.23 2.58
CA GLU A 52 26.90 -5.15 2.87
C GLU A 52 25.72 -4.44 3.56
N LYS A 53 26.01 -3.59 4.56
CA LYS A 53 25.00 -2.79 5.24
C LYS A 53 24.28 -1.84 4.28
N LYS A 54 25.02 -1.17 3.39
CA LYS A 54 24.43 -0.30 2.37
C LYS A 54 23.61 -1.10 1.36
N TRP A 55 24.12 -2.24 0.89
CA TRP A 55 23.42 -3.09 -0.08
C TRP A 55 22.07 -3.57 0.45
N THR A 56 22.05 -4.16 1.65
CA THR A 56 20.81 -4.61 2.30
C THR A 56 19.86 -3.46 2.62
N SER A 57 20.40 -2.30 3.02
CA SER A 57 19.61 -1.10 3.26
C SER A 57 18.98 -0.53 1.99
N VAL A 58 19.69 -0.52 0.87
CA VAL A 58 19.15 -0.06 -0.42
C VAL A 58 17.98 -0.92 -0.84
N ILE A 59 18.10 -2.25 -0.77
CA ILE A 59 16.99 -3.17 -1.10
C ILE A 59 15.79 -2.94 -0.18
N ARG A 60 16.03 -2.81 1.13
CA ARG A 60 14.97 -2.55 2.11
C ARG A 60 14.27 -1.21 1.87
N LEU A 61 15.04 -0.17 1.56
CA LEU A 61 14.51 1.16 1.28
C LEU A 61 13.74 1.18 -0.04
N GLN A 62 14.24 0.53 -1.09
CA GLN A 62 13.53 0.39 -2.37
C GLN A 62 12.19 -0.32 -2.17
N LYS A 63 12.16 -1.44 -1.43
CA LYS A 63 10.91 -2.11 -1.06
C LYS A 63 9.95 -1.17 -0.32
N LYS A 64 10.49 -0.38 0.63
CA LYS A 64 9.65 0.56 1.39
C LYS A 64 9.11 1.69 0.53
N VAL A 65 9.91 2.21 -0.40
CA VAL A 65 9.48 3.22 -1.38
C VAL A 65 8.36 2.67 -2.24
N MET A 66 8.52 1.47 -2.81
CA MET A 66 7.48 0.81 -3.61
C MET A 66 6.17 0.60 -2.82
N GLU A 67 6.27 0.16 -1.56
CA GLU A 67 5.10 0.00 -0.68
C GLU A 67 4.39 1.33 -0.43
N LEU A 68 5.14 2.41 -0.18
CA LEU A 68 4.59 3.74 0.06
C LEU A 68 3.99 4.36 -1.21
N GLU A 69 4.63 4.19 -2.36
CA GLU A 69 4.10 4.63 -3.65
C GLU A 69 2.79 3.91 -4.00
N SER A 70 2.71 2.59 -3.74
CA SER A 70 1.46 1.82 -3.89
C SER A 70 0.35 2.37 -3.00
N LYS A 71 0.63 2.54 -1.70
CA LYS A 71 -0.35 3.10 -0.74
C LYS A 71 -0.81 4.50 -1.13
N LEU A 72 0.11 5.33 -1.61
CA LEU A 72 -0.22 6.68 -2.07
C LEU A 72 -1.13 6.64 -3.29
N ASN A 73 -0.89 5.71 -4.21
CA ASN A 73 -1.75 5.53 -5.37
C ASN A 73 -3.16 5.05 -4.97
N ASP A 74 -3.26 4.07 -4.06
CA ASP A 74 -4.54 3.57 -3.56
C ASP A 74 -5.37 4.68 -2.90
N VAL A 75 -4.75 5.48 -2.03
CA VAL A 75 -5.44 6.61 -1.36
C VAL A 75 -5.84 7.70 -2.37
N LYS A 76 -4.99 7.97 -3.37
CA LYS A 76 -5.30 8.92 -4.44
C LYS A 76 -6.52 8.47 -5.26
N ASP A 77 -6.59 7.18 -5.55
CA ASP A 77 -7.74 6.59 -6.24
C ASP A 77 -9.00 6.68 -5.35
N ASP A 78 -8.93 6.31 -4.07
CA ASP A 78 -10.07 6.43 -3.15
C ASP A 78 -10.61 7.87 -3.03
N ILE A 79 -9.73 8.88 -3.02
CA ILE A 79 -10.11 10.29 -3.02
C ILE A 79 -10.78 10.68 -4.35
N HIS A 80 -10.23 10.23 -5.48
CA HIS A 80 -10.78 10.56 -6.80
C HIS A 80 -12.19 9.98 -7.00
N PHE A 81 -12.45 8.79 -6.46
CA PHE A 81 -13.72 8.07 -6.63
C PHE A 81 -14.69 8.21 -5.44
N GLY A 82 -14.31 8.91 -4.37
CA GLY A 82 -15.19 9.26 -3.25
C GLY A 82 -15.48 8.13 -2.26
N GLY A 83 -14.56 7.17 -2.11
CA GLY A 83 -14.70 6.02 -1.21
C GLY A 83 -13.88 4.82 -1.69
N PRO A 84 -13.78 3.75 -0.88
CA PRO A 84 -13.00 2.56 -1.23
C PRO A 84 -13.46 2.01 -2.57
N VAL A 85 -12.58 2.08 -3.57
CA VAL A 85 -12.85 1.65 -4.94
C VAL A 85 -12.97 0.13 -4.95
N SER A 86 -14.18 -0.38 -4.68
CA SER A 86 -14.53 -1.74 -5.07
C SER A 86 -14.47 -1.78 -6.60
N GLN A 87 -13.33 -2.28 -7.11
CA GLN A 87 -13.04 -2.69 -8.48
C GLN A 87 -14.17 -2.43 -9.48
N LYS A 88 -13.94 -1.51 -10.43
CA LYS A 88 -14.64 -1.35 -11.72
C LYS A 88 -15.93 -2.18 -11.83
N ARG A 89 -16.95 -1.81 -11.04
CA ARG A 89 -18.28 -2.42 -11.20
C ARG A 89 -18.81 -1.90 -12.52
N ASP A 90 -19.03 -2.80 -13.48
CA ASP A 90 -19.65 -2.42 -14.74
C ASP A 90 -20.93 -1.64 -14.43
N PRO A 91 -21.21 -0.50 -15.08
CA PRO A 91 -22.43 0.28 -14.81
C PRO A 91 -23.73 -0.54 -14.92
N LYS A 92 -23.69 -1.69 -15.60
CA LYS A 92 -24.77 -2.68 -15.69
C LYS A 92 -25.06 -3.44 -14.39
N GLU A 93 -24.13 -3.46 -13.44
CA GLU A 93 -24.30 -4.07 -12.11
C GLU A 93 -25.07 -3.16 -11.14
N TRP A 94 -25.09 -1.84 -11.39
CA TRP A 94 -25.82 -0.88 -10.57
C TRP A 94 -27.33 -0.85 -10.85
N ILE A 95 -27.75 -1.45 -11.97
CA ILE A 95 -29.15 -1.47 -12.38
C ILE A 95 -29.87 -2.51 -11.51
N PRO A 96 -30.86 -2.13 -10.69
CA PRO A 96 -31.67 -3.09 -9.95
C PRO A 96 -32.36 -4.02 -10.94
N ARG A 97 -32.01 -5.30 -10.91
CA ARG A 97 -32.65 -6.32 -11.75
C ARG A 97 -33.68 -7.07 -10.93
N PRO A 98 -34.82 -7.42 -11.51
CA PRO A 98 -35.67 -8.47 -10.95
C PRO A 98 -34.87 -9.77 -10.82
N PRO A 99 -35.15 -10.61 -9.80
CA PRO A 99 -36.12 -10.41 -8.73
C PRO A 99 -35.61 -9.46 -7.64
N GLU A 100 -36.53 -8.78 -6.96
CA GLU A 100 -36.20 -7.95 -5.79
C GLU A 100 -35.43 -8.75 -4.73
N LYS A 101 -34.35 -8.17 -4.18
CA LYS A 101 -33.55 -8.83 -3.14
C LYS A 101 -34.28 -8.90 -1.80
N TYR A 102 -35.14 -7.93 -1.51
CA TYR A 102 -35.88 -7.81 -0.25
C TYR A 102 -37.28 -7.27 -0.51
N SER A 103 -38.27 -7.86 0.15
CA SER A 103 -39.67 -7.41 0.15
C SER A 103 -40.07 -7.07 1.59
N LEU A 104 -40.17 -5.78 1.89
CA LEU A 104 -40.51 -5.28 3.24
C LEU A 104 -42.04 -5.18 3.37
N ARG A 105 -42.63 -6.11 4.12
CA ARG A 105 -44.09 -6.19 4.32
C ARG A 105 -44.47 -5.63 5.70
N GLY A 106 -45.42 -4.70 5.75
CA GLY A 106 -45.89 -4.17 7.03
C GLY A 106 -46.94 -3.08 6.97
N HIS A 107 -47.04 -2.31 5.87
CA HIS A 107 -48.08 -1.30 5.70
C HIS A 107 -49.42 -1.94 5.31
N ARG A 108 -50.52 -1.35 5.79
CA ARG A 108 -51.89 -1.82 5.51
C ARG A 108 -52.55 -1.09 4.34
N SER A 109 -51.99 0.06 3.96
CA SER A 109 -52.45 0.91 2.86
C SER A 109 -51.27 1.25 1.93
N PRO A 110 -51.51 1.88 0.76
CA PRO A 110 -50.43 2.27 -0.15
C PRO A 110 -49.35 3.13 0.51
N VAL A 111 -48.09 2.90 0.12
CA VAL A 111 -46.94 3.68 0.57
C VAL A 111 -46.85 4.93 -0.31
N THR A 112 -46.84 6.10 0.32
CA THR A 112 -46.85 7.40 -0.39
C THR A 112 -45.45 7.99 -0.53
N ARG A 113 -44.53 7.65 0.37
CA ARG A 113 -43.16 8.17 0.36
C ARG A 113 -42.18 7.23 1.03
N VAL A 114 -40.95 7.19 0.50
CA VAL A 114 -39.81 6.46 1.07
C VAL A 114 -38.59 7.37 1.07
N ILE A 115 -37.85 7.41 2.18
CA ILE A 115 -36.64 8.25 2.34
C ILE A 115 -35.53 7.42 2.98
N PHE A 116 -34.31 7.57 2.48
CA PHE A 116 -33.10 7.00 3.08
C PHE A 116 -32.42 8.02 4.00
N HIS A 117 -31.92 7.56 5.14
CA HIS A 117 -31.11 8.42 6.00
C HIS A 117 -29.70 8.59 5.39
N PRO A 118 -29.15 9.81 5.32
CA PRO A 118 -27.88 10.07 4.63
C PRO A 118 -26.66 9.45 5.32
N VAL A 119 -26.75 9.13 6.62
CA VAL A 119 -25.62 8.65 7.44
C VAL A 119 -25.82 7.25 8.01
N PHE A 120 -27.06 6.81 8.20
CA PHE A 120 -27.37 5.58 8.92
C PHE A 120 -28.04 4.61 7.95
N SER A 121 -27.79 3.32 8.09
CA SER A 121 -28.40 2.26 7.26
C SER A 121 -29.86 2.00 7.63
N VAL A 122 -30.67 3.06 7.64
CA VAL A 122 -32.10 3.04 7.93
C VAL A 122 -32.88 3.71 6.81
N MET A 123 -34.06 3.20 6.56
CA MET A 123 -35.01 3.71 5.59
C MET A 123 -36.34 3.97 6.28
N VAL A 124 -37.00 5.06 5.92
CA VAL A 124 -38.30 5.44 6.47
C VAL A 124 -39.34 5.36 5.36
N SER A 125 -40.46 4.67 5.62
CA SER A 125 -41.63 4.64 4.73
C SER A 125 -42.84 5.28 5.40
N ALA A 126 -43.57 6.09 4.65
CA ALA A 126 -44.84 6.70 5.04
C ALA A 126 -45.98 6.14 4.18
N SER A 127 -47.13 5.89 4.81
CA SER A 127 -48.30 5.29 4.16
C SER A 127 -49.58 6.02 4.51
N GLU A 128 -50.61 5.81 3.70
CA GLU A 128 -51.99 6.27 3.94
C GLU A 128 -52.65 5.57 5.15
N ASP A 129 -52.01 4.54 5.72
CA ASP A 129 -52.47 3.90 6.96
C ASP A 129 -52.22 4.76 8.22
N ALA A 130 -51.84 6.02 8.04
CA ALA A 130 -51.43 6.98 9.07
C ALA A 130 -50.25 6.50 9.92
N THR A 131 -49.41 5.60 9.38
CA THR A 131 -48.20 5.12 10.05
C THR A 131 -46.94 5.47 9.28
N ILE A 132 -45.85 5.66 10.06
CA ILE A 132 -44.50 5.80 9.57
C ILE A 132 -43.71 4.61 10.11
N LYS A 133 -43.06 3.84 9.23
CA LYS A 133 -42.23 2.69 9.62
C LYS A 133 -40.77 2.99 9.33
N VAL A 134 -39.92 2.63 10.29
CA VAL A 134 -38.46 2.70 10.16
C VAL A 134 -37.94 1.29 9.95
N TRP A 135 -37.22 1.09 8.86
CA TRP A 135 -36.61 -0.16 8.46
C TRP A 135 -35.11 -0.06 8.69
N THR A 136 -34.55 -0.96 9.49
CA THR A 136 -33.09 -1.09 9.62
C THR A 136 -32.59 -2.05 8.55
N MET A 137 -31.73 -1.56 7.66
CA MET A 137 -31.07 -2.40 6.65
C MET A 137 -29.85 -3.05 7.29
N ARG A 138 -30.06 -3.89 8.30
CA ARG A 138 -28.96 -4.71 8.82
C ARG A 138 -28.77 -5.84 7.82
N MET A 139 -27.59 -5.89 7.20
CA MET A 139 -27.11 -7.13 6.59
C MET A 139 -26.88 -8.12 7.74
N GLU A 140 -27.93 -8.76 8.24
CA GLU A 140 -27.76 -10.05 8.90
C GLU A 140 -27.29 -11.00 7.81
N THR A 141 -25.98 -11.21 7.79
CA THR A 141 -25.39 -12.44 7.30
C THR A 141 -26.09 -13.57 8.05
N LEU A 142 -27.13 -14.13 7.45
CA LEU A 142 -27.71 -15.41 7.86
C LEU A 142 -26.66 -16.50 7.58
N ASN A 143 -25.64 -16.55 8.42
CA ASN A 143 -24.91 -17.77 8.72
C ASN A 143 -25.64 -18.40 9.91
N GLY A 144 -26.38 -19.48 9.68
CA GLY A 144 -27.01 -20.21 10.78
C GLY A 144 -27.98 -21.30 10.35
N HIS A 145 -27.42 -22.51 10.19
CA HIS A 145 -28.02 -23.86 10.25
C HIS A 145 -28.75 -24.43 9.02
#